data_AF-A0A920JH65-F1
#
_entry.id   AF-A0A920JH65-F1
#
_cell.length_a   1.000
_cell.length_b   1.000
_cell.length_c   1.000
_cell.angle_alpha   90.00
_cell.angle_beta   90.00
_cell.angle_gamma   90.00
#
_symmetry.space_group_name_H-M   'P 1'
#
loop_
_entity.id
_entity.type
_entity.pdbx_description
1 polymer ?
#
loop_
_entity_poly.entity_id
_entity_poly.type
_entity_poly.pdbx_seq_one_letter_code
_entity_poly.pdbx_strand_id
1 'polypeptide(L)'
;MIRGYYIQLILFLFFFSCTERFTIPSNIDSQDSGEFGAGDTVFLEIKPLWNSSYGFNQPEEISVAQDGRIFVADKGNNSIIVLDQDGDRPVGFRV
;
A
#
# COMPACT_ATOMS: atom_id res chain seq x y z
N MET A 1 -16.68 -34.36 34.02
CA MET A 1 -15.65 -34.76 33.04
C MET A 1 -15.67 -33.92 31.75
N ILE A 2 -16.83 -33.64 31.14
CA ILE A 2 -16.94 -32.93 29.85
C ILE A 2 -16.44 -31.47 29.87
N ARG A 3 -16.58 -30.76 31.01
CA ARG A 3 -16.20 -29.33 31.15
C ARG A 3 -14.68 -29.07 31.08
N GLY A 4 -13.85 -30.07 31.43
CA GLY A 4 -12.39 -29.95 31.34
C GLY A 4 -11.85 -30.11 29.91
N TYR A 5 -12.57 -30.84 29.06
CA TYR A 5 -12.17 -31.09 27.67
C TYR A 5 -12.26 -29.82 26.82
N TYR A 6 -13.29 -29.00 27.03
CA TYR A 6 -13.42 -27.69 26.35
C TYR A 6 -12.28 -26.73 26.71
N ILE A 7 -11.82 -26.72 27.96
CA ILE A 7 -10.71 -25.88 28.40
C ILE A 7 -9.40 -26.34 27.74
N GLN A 8 -9.16 -27.65 27.65
CA GLN A 8 -8.00 -28.20 26.94
C GLN A 8 -8.06 -27.94 25.43
N LEU A 9 -9.24 -28.04 24.82
CA LEU A 9 -9.45 -27.72 23.40
C LEU A 9 -9.17 -26.25 23.08
N ILE A 10 -9.65 -25.32 23.93
CA ILE A 10 -9.40 -23.88 23.78
C ILE A 10 -7.91 -23.57 23.92
N LEU A 11 -7.24 -24.14 24.91
CA LEU A 11 -5.79 -23.97 25.09
C LEU A 11 -5.01 -24.46 23.86
N PHE A 12 -5.39 -25.61 23.29
CA PHE A 12 -4.76 -26.15 22.10
C PHE A 12 -4.92 -25.23 20.87
N LEU A 13 -6.09 -24.63 20.69
CA LEU A 13 -6.35 -23.66 19.62
C LEU A 13 -5.49 -22.39 19.74
N PHE A 14 -5.16 -21.96 20.97
CA PHE A 14 -4.24 -20.84 21.19
C PHE A 14 -2.78 -21.17 20.84
N PHE A 15 -2.34 -22.42 21.03
CA PHE A 15 -0.97 -22.84 20.68
C PHE A 15 -0.78 -23.12 19.17
N PHE A 16 -1.84 -23.44 18.45
CA PHE A 16 -1.81 -23.72 17.00
C PHE A 16 -2.17 -22.51 16.12
N SER A 17 -2.44 -21.34 16.70
CA SER A 17 -2.63 -20.13 15.92
C SER A 17 -1.29 -19.67 15.34
N CYS A 18 -0.92 -20.20 14.18
CA CYS A 18 0.15 -19.66 13.36
C CYS A 18 -0.26 -18.29 12.85
N THR A 19 0.18 -17.21 13.52
CA THR A 19 0.28 -15.92 12.85
C THR A 19 1.63 -15.91 12.14
N GLU A 20 1.63 -16.08 10.82
CA GLU A 20 2.86 -15.86 10.06
C GLU A 20 3.35 -14.43 10.31
N ARG A 21 4.63 -14.31 10.70
CA ARG A 21 5.25 -13.02 10.93
C ARG A 21 5.52 -12.37 9.58
N PHE A 22 4.83 -11.29 9.27
CA PHE A 22 5.18 -10.44 8.14
C PHE A 22 6.62 -9.96 8.31
N THR A 23 7.50 -10.44 7.44
CA THR A 23 8.93 -10.08 7.45
C THR A 23 9.12 -9.00 6.41
N ILE A 24 9.37 -7.78 6.85
CA ILE A 24 9.65 -6.66 5.95
C ILE A 24 10.94 -7.00 5.18
N PRO A 25 10.92 -7.03 3.84
CA PRO A 25 12.10 -7.29 3.04
C PRO A 25 13.18 -6.24 3.31
N SER A 26 14.44 -6.65 3.41
CA SER A 26 15.58 -5.72 3.62
C SER A 26 15.87 -4.83 2.42
N ASN A 27 15.22 -5.08 1.29
CA ASN A 27 15.38 -4.41 0.01
C ASN A 27 14.22 -3.44 -0.30
N ILE A 28 13.47 -3.01 0.71
CA ILE A 28 12.38 -2.03 0.55
C ILE A 28 12.85 -0.69 -0.04
N ASP A 29 14.09 -0.28 0.27
CA ASP A 29 14.71 0.94 -0.26
C ASP A 29 15.51 0.69 -1.55
N SER A 30 15.49 -0.55 -2.08
CA SER A 30 16.19 -0.85 -3.32
C SER A 30 15.28 -0.52 -4.51
N GLN A 31 15.84 0.14 -5.51
CA GLN A 31 15.21 0.47 -6.80
C GLN A 31 14.81 -0.78 -7.63
N ASP A 32 14.77 -1.96 -7.02
CA ASP A 32 14.30 -3.21 -7.61
C ASP A 32 12.81 -3.37 -7.28
N SER A 33 11.97 -2.75 -8.11
CA SER A 33 10.50 -2.70 -8.00
C SER A 33 9.79 -4.05 -8.19
N GLY A 34 10.54 -5.15 -8.25
CA GLY A 34 10.03 -6.47 -8.64
C GLY A 34 9.26 -7.24 -7.57
N GLU A 35 9.42 -6.91 -6.29
CA GLU A 35 8.91 -7.77 -5.20
C GLU A 35 7.81 -7.13 -4.34
N PHE A 36 7.64 -5.81 -4.43
CA PHE A 36 6.46 -5.08 -3.90
C PHE A 36 5.46 -4.78 -5.03
N GLY A 37 5.20 -5.78 -5.88
CA GLY A 37 4.13 -5.73 -6.87
C GLY A 37 2.78 -5.94 -6.20
N ALA A 38 1.96 -4.89 -6.13
CA ALA A 38 0.52 -4.90 -5.87
C ALA A 38 -0.06 -6.18 -5.19
N GLY A 39 0.26 -6.39 -3.92
CA GLY A 39 -0.49 -7.31 -3.05
C GLY A 39 -1.74 -6.62 -2.47
N ASP A 40 -2.39 -7.26 -1.49
CA ASP A 40 -3.59 -6.73 -0.81
C ASP A 40 -3.39 -5.38 -0.11
N THR A 41 -2.14 -4.92 0.04
CA THR A 41 -1.83 -3.64 0.69
C THR A 41 -0.63 -2.98 0.00
N VAL A 42 -0.80 -1.72 -0.37
CA VAL A 42 0.26 -0.86 -0.91
C VAL A 42 0.56 0.23 0.12
N PHE A 43 1.84 0.44 0.42
CA PHE A 43 2.30 1.54 1.25
C PHE A 43 2.82 2.68 0.37
N LEU A 44 2.33 3.90 0.62
CA LEU A 44 2.73 5.11 -0.09
C LEU A 44 3.38 6.07 0.90
N GLU A 45 4.64 6.45 0.67
CA GLU A 45 5.27 7.51 1.45
C GLU A 45 4.85 8.88 0.87
N ILE A 46 3.91 9.54 1.53
CA ILE A 46 3.36 10.84 1.11
C ILE A 46 4.28 12.02 1.45
N LYS A 47 5.60 11.86 1.36
CA LYS A 47 6.57 12.92 1.67
C LYS A 47 7.33 13.36 0.41
N PRO A 48 7.34 14.66 0.08
CA PRO A 48 6.59 15.75 0.73
C PRO A 48 5.07 15.59 0.53
N LEU A 49 4.28 16.23 1.39
CA LEU A 49 2.81 16.13 1.33
C LEU A 49 2.28 16.58 -0.03
N TRP A 50 1.53 15.70 -0.69
CA TRP A 50 0.84 15.94 -1.95
C TRP A 50 -0.37 16.86 -1.77
N ASN A 51 -0.09 18.15 -1.67
CA ASN A 51 -1.10 19.20 -1.48
C ASN A 51 -1.19 20.13 -2.71
N SER A 52 -1.80 21.30 -2.54
CA SER A 52 -1.91 22.30 -3.61
C SER A 52 -0.58 22.83 -4.10
N SER A 53 0.47 22.86 -3.27
CA SER A 53 1.83 23.20 -3.72
C SER A 53 2.42 22.12 -4.64
N TYR A 54 1.91 20.89 -4.57
CA TYR A 54 2.29 19.76 -5.45
C TYR A 54 1.43 19.68 -6.73
N GLY A 55 0.47 20.60 -6.87
CA GLY A 55 -0.43 20.72 -8.02
C GLY A 55 -1.81 20.09 -7.83
N PHE A 56 -2.17 19.63 -6.62
CA PHE A 56 -3.50 19.08 -6.34
C PHE A 56 -4.54 20.15 -6.00
N ASN A 57 -5.73 20.08 -6.56
CA ASN A 57 -6.83 21.01 -6.28
C ASN A 57 -7.98 20.33 -5.53
N GLN A 58 -8.57 19.27 -6.10
CA GLN A 58 -9.64 18.49 -5.47
C GLN A 58 -9.52 16.99 -5.84
N PRO A 59 -8.56 16.26 -5.25
CA PRO A 59 -8.42 14.82 -5.47
C PRO A 59 -9.62 14.07 -4.87
N GLU A 60 -10.28 13.22 -5.66
CA GLU A 60 -11.44 12.42 -5.22
C GLU A 60 -11.11 10.92 -5.09
N GLU A 61 -10.18 10.40 -5.90
CA GLU A 61 -9.88 8.97 -5.94
C GLU A 61 -8.39 8.70 -6.26
N ILE A 62 -7.89 7.57 -5.77
CA ILE A 62 -6.53 7.08 -5.99
C ILE A 62 -6.58 5.59 -6.37
N SER A 63 -5.79 5.19 -7.37
CA SER A 63 -5.59 3.79 -7.76
C SER A 63 -4.12 3.53 -8.02
N VAL A 64 -3.64 2.34 -7.66
CA VAL A 64 -2.25 1.92 -7.89
C VAL A 64 -2.27 0.77 -8.89
N ALA A 65 -1.58 0.94 -10.01
CA ALA A 65 -1.44 -0.09 -11.03
C ALA A 65 -0.43 -1.17 -10.60
N GLN A 66 -0.49 -2.31 -11.27
CA GLN A 66 0.39 -3.45 -10.97
C GLN A 66 1.88 -3.14 -11.14
N ASP A 67 2.23 -2.15 -11.95
CA ASP A 67 3.61 -1.66 -12.13
C ASP A 67 3.98 -0.52 -11.20
N GLY A 68 3.20 -0.29 -10.15
CA GLY A 68 3.49 0.68 -9.09
C GLY A 68 3.12 2.12 -9.41
N ARG A 69 2.64 2.42 -10.62
CA ARG A 69 2.15 3.77 -10.95
C ARG A 69 0.90 4.11 -10.15
N ILE A 70 0.85 5.33 -9.66
CA ILE A 70 -0.23 5.89 -8.85
C ILE A 70 -1.01 6.86 -9.72
N PHE A 71 -2.31 6.63 -9.83
CA PHE A 71 -3.23 7.47 -10.59
C PHE A 71 -4.14 8.18 -9.59
N VAL A 72 -4.15 9.51 -9.64
CA VAL A 72 -5.03 10.34 -8.81
C VAL A 72 -5.98 11.10 -9.71
N ALA A 73 -7.28 10.93 -9.48
CA ALA A 73 -8.32 11.70 -10.15
C ALA A 73 -8.50 13.04 -9.43
N ASP A 74 -8.04 14.12 -10.06
CA ASP A 74 -8.17 15.49 -9.54
C ASP A 74 -9.31 16.21 -10.27
N LYS A 75 -10.47 16.23 -9.63
CA LYS A 75 -11.67 16.88 -10.16
C LYS A 75 -11.50 18.38 -10.30
N GLY A 76 -10.76 19.02 -9.39
CA GLY A 76 -10.56 20.47 -9.41
C GLY A 76 -9.74 20.94 -10.61
N ASN A 77 -8.92 20.04 -11.16
CA ASN A 77 -8.09 20.29 -12.34
C ASN A 77 -8.62 19.64 -13.62
N ASN A 78 -9.74 18.91 -13.55
CA ASN A 78 -10.25 18.07 -14.64
C ASN A 78 -9.15 17.17 -15.25
N SER A 79 -8.33 16.55 -14.40
CA SER A 79 -7.11 15.86 -14.84
C SER A 79 -6.86 14.56 -14.07
N ILE A 80 -6.06 13.68 -14.67
CA ILE A 80 -5.47 12.54 -13.97
C ILE A 80 -4.00 12.85 -13.74
N ILE A 81 -3.58 12.87 -12.49
CA ILE A 81 -2.17 13.03 -12.11
C ILE A 81 -1.57 11.64 -11.95
N VAL A 82 -0.43 11.40 -12.60
CA VAL A 82 0.30 10.13 -12.53
C VAL A 82 1.60 10.32 -11.79
N LEU A 83 1.81 9.53 -10.74
CA LEU A 83 3.03 9.49 -9.95
C LEU A 83 3.64 8.09 -9.96
N ASP A 84 4.93 7.99 -9.67
CA ASP A 84 5.57 6.74 -9.24
C ASP A 84 5.49 6.58 -7.71
N GLN A 85 6.07 5.51 -7.17
CA GLN A 85 6.04 5.21 -5.74
C GLN A 85 6.89 6.17 -4.89
N ASP A 86 7.84 6.86 -5.51
CA ASP A 86 8.64 7.92 -4.86
C ASP A 86 7.86 9.26 -4.83
N GLY A 87 6.69 9.32 -5.48
CA GLY A 87 5.85 10.50 -5.58
C GLY A 87 6.23 11.43 -6.72
N ASP A 88 7.17 11.05 -7.58
CA ASP A 88 7.62 11.83 -8.73
C ASP A 88 6.72 11.61 -9.95
N ARG A 89 6.72 12.57 -10.88
CA ARG A 89 5.97 12.45 -12.16
C ARG A 89 6.83 11.73 -13.21
N PRO A 90 6.43 10.53 -13.68
CA PRO A 90 7.18 9.80 -14.69
C PRO A 90 7.22 10.55 -16.03
N VAL A 91 8.23 10.25 -16.85
CA VAL A 91 8.35 10.81 -18.20
C VAL A 91 7.14 10.38 -19.04
N GLY A 92 6.57 11.32 -19.81
CA GLY A 92 5.37 11.09 -20.63
C GLY A 92 4.04 11.43 -19.94
N PHE A 93 4.06 11.69 -18.63
CA PHE A 93 2.88 12.13 -17.86
C PHE A 93 3.03 13.53 -17.26
N ARG A 94 4.11 14.23 -17.64
CA ARG A 94 4.31 15.65 -17.33
C ARG A 94 3.54 16.46 -18.35
N VAL A 95 2.53 17.20 -17.90
CA VAL A 95 1.77 18.19 -18.69
C VAL A 95 2.47 19.54 -18.58
#